data_AF-A0A973A0N6-F1
#
_entry.id   AF-A0A973A0N6-F1
#
_cell.length_a   1.000
_cell.length_b   1.000
_cell.length_c   1.000
_cell.angle_alpha   90.00
_cell.angle_beta   90.00
_cell.angle_gamma   90.00
#
_symmetry.space_group_name_H-M   'P 1'
#
loop_
_entity.id
_entity.type
_entity.pdbx_description
1 polymer ?
#
loop_
_entity_poly.entity_id
_entity_poly.type
_entity_poly.pdbx_seq_one_letter_code
_entity_poly.pdbx_strand_id
1 'polypeptide(L)'
;MKTFKFLAILGVAAFLLLPSMAAKALPLGTVDVSRTGHGASEIADVYGGGWSGQPMYTGVYMLDKTSGSGAGTFWDNGPIAAFCIELDEPPSGSIKTYDVVGVSDAYNGLLNESMGIDKSNYLSELWGRYYDPSWAGDGPFIPSQDSSAAAFAAAVWEIVYEDLPVSPFGYDVTADGTPGIPGFAIDSVDSAVANAWLASLDGSGPMAELAAFTNDGNQNYLVAVPEPTTMLLLGVGGVLGAMRRKKRTA
;
A
#
# COMPACT_ATOMS: atom_id res chain seq x y z
N MET A 1 -22.14 60.63 7.82
CA MET A 1 -22.91 59.53 8.47
C MET A 1 -23.53 58.69 7.36
N LYS A 2 -22.90 57.58 6.96
CA LYS A 2 -23.12 56.18 7.42
C LYS A 2 -24.07 55.41 6.48
N THR A 3 -23.61 55.08 5.27
CA THR A 3 -24.35 54.17 4.36
C THR A 3 -23.42 53.51 3.34
N PHE A 4 -22.37 52.79 3.76
CA PHE A 4 -21.65 51.85 2.88
C PHE A 4 -20.95 50.76 3.70
N LYS A 5 -21.71 49.99 4.48
CA LYS A 5 -21.22 48.76 5.15
C LYS A 5 -22.35 47.73 5.26
N PHE A 6 -22.96 47.35 4.14
CA PHE A 6 -24.01 46.31 4.15
C PHE A 6 -23.95 45.31 2.98
N LEU A 7 -22.84 45.24 2.23
CA LEU A 7 -22.72 44.32 1.08
C LEU A 7 -21.50 43.38 1.13
N ALA A 8 -20.95 43.13 2.32
CA ALA A 8 -19.77 42.26 2.48
C ALA A 8 -20.00 41.04 3.40
N ILE A 9 -21.25 40.73 3.77
CA ILE A 9 -21.56 39.65 4.74
C ILE A 9 -22.36 38.50 4.12
N LEU A 10 -22.79 38.58 2.86
CA LEU A 10 -23.57 37.52 2.20
C LEU A 10 -22.75 36.60 1.27
N GLY A 11 -21.43 36.75 1.20
CA GLY A 11 -20.56 36.01 0.26
C GLY A 11 -19.62 34.96 0.88
N VAL A 12 -19.63 34.77 2.21
CA VAL A 12 -18.70 33.85 2.91
C VAL A 12 -19.43 32.71 3.63
N ALA A 13 -20.74 32.82 3.88
CA ALA A 13 -21.51 31.78 4.55
C ALA A 13 -21.95 30.62 3.62
N ALA A 14 -21.78 30.74 2.31
CA ALA A 14 -22.20 29.70 1.34
C ALA A 14 -21.10 28.66 1.00
N PHE A 15 -19.88 28.80 1.52
CA PHE A 15 -18.77 27.89 1.25
C PHE A 15 -18.40 26.96 2.43
N LEU A 16 -19.07 27.10 3.58
CA LEU A 16 -18.88 26.22 4.75
C LEU A 16 -19.99 25.15 4.89
N LEU A 17 -20.81 24.99 3.86
CA LEU A 17 -21.82 23.93 3.75
C LEU A 17 -21.47 22.95 2.62
N LEU A 18 -20.18 22.60 2.50
CA LEU A 18 -19.83 21.33 1.89
C LEU A 18 -20.00 20.25 2.96
N PRO A 19 -20.68 19.16 2.62
CA PRO A 19 -21.35 18.34 3.60
C PRO A 19 -20.28 17.65 4.45
N SER A 20 -20.60 17.47 5.73
CA SER A 20 -20.31 16.22 6.41
C SER A 20 -20.88 15.09 5.54
N MET A 21 -20.18 14.76 4.46
CA MET A 21 -20.40 13.53 3.74
C MET A 21 -20.02 12.50 4.78
N ALA A 22 -21.05 11.91 5.38
CA ALA A 22 -20.94 10.57 5.88
C ALA A 22 -20.11 9.84 4.83
N ALA A 23 -18.88 9.48 5.19
CA ALA A 23 -18.16 8.43 4.51
C ALA A 23 -19.16 7.27 4.57
N LYS A 24 -19.94 7.11 3.49
CA LYS A 24 -20.64 5.86 3.28
C LYS A 24 -19.47 4.90 3.25
N ALA A 25 -19.36 4.07 4.28
CA ALA A 25 -18.54 2.88 4.22
C ALA A 25 -18.89 2.26 2.88
N LEU A 26 -17.99 2.41 1.91
CA LEU A 26 -18.17 1.79 0.62
C LEU A 26 -18.31 0.30 0.94
N PRO A 27 -19.33 -0.39 0.41
CA PRO A 27 -19.41 -1.81 0.62
C PRO A 27 -18.06 -2.42 0.24
N LEU A 28 -17.54 -3.29 1.12
CA LEU A 28 -16.36 -4.12 0.84
C LEU A 28 -16.56 -4.69 -0.57
N GLY A 29 -15.62 -4.35 -1.44
CA GLY A 29 -15.67 -4.68 -2.84
C GLY A 29 -14.98 -6.01 -3.09
N THR A 30 -14.95 -6.40 -4.36
CA THR A 30 -14.14 -7.52 -4.81
C THR A 30 -13.31 -7.14 -6.00
N VAL A 31 -12.21 -7.85 -6.22
CA VAL A 31 -11.44 -7.82 -7.47
C VAL A 31 -11.23 -9.24 -7.98
N ASP A 32 -11.38 -9.42 -9.29
CA ASP A 32 -11.00 -10.66 -9.95
C ASP A 32 -9.60 -10.49 -10.52
N VAL A 33 -8.63 -11.19 -9.94
CA VAL A 33 -7.20 -11.09 -10.32
C VAL A 33 -6.55 -12.46 -10.47
N SER A 34 -5.51 -12.51 -11.29
CA SER A 34 -4.59 -13.66 -11.38
C SER A 34 -3.15 -13.17 -11.34
N ARG A 35 -2.22 -13.97 -10.81
CA ARG A 35 -0.79 -13.64 -10.84
C ARG A 35 -0.19 -13.99 -12.20
N THR A 36 0.22 -12.98 -12.96
CA THR A 36 0.81 -13.15 -14.29
C THR A 36 2.34 -13.30 -14.26
N GLY A 37 3.00 -12.86 -13.19
CA GLY A 37 4.45 -12.95 -13.04
C GLY A 37 4.98 -12.16 -11.86
N HIS A 38 6.23 -11.73 -11.96
CA HIS A 38 6.89 -10.85 -11.00
C HIS A 38 7.42 -9.62 -11.73
N GLY A 39 7.42 -8.49 -11.02
CA GLY A 39 8.21 -7.33 -11.39
C GLY A 39 9.66 -7.51 -10.93
N ALA A 40 10.28 -6.43 -10.47
CA ALA A 40 11.60 -6.50 -9.86
C ALA A 40 11.56 -7.42 -8.63
N SER A 41 12.45 -8.41 -8.60
CA SER A 41 12.49 -9.46 -7.57
C SER A 41 13.80 -10.24 -7.60
N GLU A 42 14.14 -10.87 -6.48
CA GLU A 42 15.23 -11.85 -6.40
C GLU A 42 14.79 -13.12 -5.69
N ILE A 43 15.64 -14.16 -5.72
CA ILE A 43 15.40 -15.38 -4.93
C ILE A 43 16.10 -15.19 -3.60
N ALA A 44 15.34 -15.36 -2.52
CA ALA A 44 15.82 -15.26 -1.16
C ALA A 44 15.40 -16.48 -0.34
N ASP A 45 16.14 -16.79 0.72
CA ASP A 45 15.84 -17.91 1.60
C ASP A 45 15.03 -17.41 2.79
N VAL A 46 13.75 -17.81 2.85
CA VAL A 46 12.79 -17.34 3.84
C VAL A 46 12.70 -18.30 5.02
N TYR A 47 12.71 -17.75 6.23
CA TYR A 47 12.47 -18.42 7.50
C TYR A 47 11.28 -17.73 8.17
N GLY A 48 10.08 -18.26 7.95
CA GLY A 48 8.83 -17.61 8.36
C GLY A 48 7.66 -18.24 7.62
N GLY A 49 6.43 -18.05 8.10
CA GLY A 49 5.27 -18.70 7.48
C GLY A 49 5.30 -20.23 7.56
N GLY A 50 5.99 -20.80 8.55
CA GLY A 50 6.22 -22.25 8.66
C GLY A 50 7.37 -22.79 7.77
N TRP A 51 8.09 -21.93 7.06
CA TRP A 51 9.26 -22.29 6.25
C TRP A 51 10.57 -22.14 7.02
N SER A 52 11.59 -22.89 6.61
CA SER A 52 12.95 -22.83 7.18
C SER A 52 13.98 -22.88 6.06
N GLY A 53 14.40 -21.71 5.57
CA GLY A 53 15.37 -21.58 4.49
C GLY A 53 14.79 -21.97 3.13
N GLN A 54 13.51 -21.67 2.90
CA GLN A 54 12.83 -21.99 1.64
C GLN A 54 13.17 -20.92 0.60
N PRO A 55 13.75 -21.28 -0.56
CA PRO A 55 14.01 -20.32 -1.61
C PRO A 55 12.70 -19.86 -2.26
N MET A 56 12.45 -18.56 -2.27
CA MET A 56 11.22 -17.94 -2.78
C MET A 56 11.52 -16.66 -3.57
N TYR A 57 10.68 -16.37 -4.57
CA TYR A 57 10.69 -15.07 -5.23
C TYR A 57 10.23 -13.99 -4.26
N THR A 58 11.11 -13.03 -4.01
CA THR A 58 10.95 -11.95 -3.05
C THR A 58 11.02 -10.63 -3.80
N GLY A 59 9.92 -9.87 -3.79
CA GLY A 59 9.77 -8.64 -4.58
C GLY A 59 8.35 -8.42 -5.06
N VAL A 60 8.21 -7.71 -6.18
CA VAL A 60 6.90 -7.31 -6.72
C VAL A 60 6.21 -8.48 -7.41
N TYR A 61 4.95 -8.71 -7.05
CA TYR A 61 4.03 -9.59 -7.77
C TYR A 61 3.22 -8.79 -8.78
N MET A 62 3.15 -9.28 -10.01
CA MET A 62 2.29 -8.69 -11.04
C MET A 62 0.97 -9.45 -11.10
N LEU A 63 -0.11 -8.74 -10.81
CA LEU A 63 -1.47 -9.21 -10.92
C LEU A 63 -2.09 -8.68 -12.20
N ASP A 64 -2.97 -9.44 -12.84
CA ASP A 64 -3.85 -8.95 -13.91
C ASP A 64 -5.29 -8.95 -13.42
N LYS A 65 -5.87 -7.75 -13.31
CA LYS A 65 -7.23 -7.52 -12.89
C LYS A 65 -8.18 -7.54 -14.07
N THR A 66 -9.16 -8.44 -14.04
CA THR A 66 -10.16 -8.58 -15.11
C THR A 66 -11.50 -7.94 -14.76
N SER A 67 -11.83 -7.82 -13.47
CA SER A 67 -13.14 -7.36 -13.02
C SER A 67 -13.07 -6.89 -11.56
N GLY A 68 -14.11 -6.18 -11.10
CA GLY A 68 -14.24 -5.80 -9.70
C GLY A 68 -15.58 -5.14 -9.38
N SER A 69 -15.90 -5.10 -8.09
CA SER A 69 -17.12 -4.49 -7.54
C SER A 69 -16.78 -3.63 -6.32
N GLY A 70 -17.66 -2.70 -5.92
CA GLY A 70 -17.43 -1.87 -4.74
C GLY A 70 -16.09 -1.13 -4.77
N ALA A 71 -15.30 -1.22 -3.70
CA ALA A 71 -13.94 -0.67 -3.64
C ALA A 71 -13.00 -1.23 -4.72
N GLY A 72 -13.24 -2.44 -5.24
CA GLY A 72 -12.45 -3.03 -6.32
C GLY A 72 -12.54 -2.28 -7.65
N THR A 73 -13.46 -1.31 -7.79
CA THR A 73 -13.50 -0.43 -8.98
C THR A 73 -12.49 0.72 -8.93
N PHE A 74 -11.71 0.85 -7.85
CA PHE A 74 -10.65 1.88 -7.76
C PHE A 74 -9.47 1.59 -8.68
N TRP A 75 -9.20 0.31 -8.95
CA TRP A 75 -8.20 -0.11 -9.91
C TRP A 75 -8.85 -0.34 -11.27
N ASP A 76 -8.25 0.22 -12.31
CA ASP A 76 -8.57 -0.13 -13.68
C ASP A 76 -8.27 -1.62 -13.94
N ASN A 77 -8.92 -2.21 -14.94
CA ASN A 77 -8.56 -3.54 -15.40
C ASN A 77 -7.19 -3.51 -16.07
N GLY A 78 -6.40 -4.58 -15.87
CA GLY A 78 -5.02 -4.70 -16.33
C GLY A 78 -4.03 -4.90 -15.17
N PRO A 79 -2.75 -4.58 -15.39
CA PRO A 79 -1.69 -4.91 -14.44
C PRO A 79 -1.79 -4.11 -13.15
N ILE A 80 -1.64 -4.80 -12.02
CA ILE A 80 -1.51 -4.21 -10.67
C ILE A 80 -0.24 -4.76 -10.05
N ALA A 81 0.62 -3.87 -9.55
CA ALA A 81 1.77 -4.24 -8.74
C ALA A 81 1.33 -4.48 -7.29
N ALA A 82 1.80 -5.58 -6.72
CA ALA A 82 1.43 -6.00 -5.38
C ALA A 82 2.61 -6.61 -4.63
N PHE A 83 2.52 -6.68 -3.31
CA PHE A 83 3.43 -7.46 -2.48
C PHE A 83 2.64 -8.51 -1.70
N CYS A 84 3.20 -9.71 -1.57
CA CYS A 84 2.63 -10.76 -0.74
C CYS A 84 2.64 -10.37 0.74
N ILE A 85 1.56 -10.66 1.46
CA ILE A 85 1.46 -10.46 2.93
C ILE A 85 1.15 -11.77 3.67
N GLU A 86 1.32 -12.91 3.02
CA GLU A 86 1.10 -14.22 3.61
C GLU A 86 2.07 -15.23 2.99
N LEU A 87 3.06 -15.69 3.76
CA LEU A 87 4.15 -16.55 3.33
C LEU A 87 3.74 -18.03 3.17
N ASP A 88 2.67 -18.45 3.84
CA ASP A 88 2.21 -19.84 3.88
C ASP A 88 1.21 -20.19 2.77
N GLU A 89 0.66 -19.19 2.07
CA GLU A 89 -0.32 -19.42 1.01
C GLU A 89 0.26 -19.19 -0.40
N PRO A 90 0.00 -20.08 -1.38
CA PRO A 90 0.57 -19.94 -2.71
C PRO A 90 -0.17 -18.88 -3.55
N PRO A 91 0.53 -18.18 -4.46
CA PRO A 91 -0.10 -17.31 -5.43
C PRO A 91 -0.78 -18.12 -6.55
N SER A 92 -1.98 -17.73 -6.95
CA SER A 92 -2.72 -18.38 -8.05
C SER A 92 -2.45 -17.72 -9.40
N GLY A 93 -2.06 -18.52 -10.39
CA GLY A 93 -2.02 -18.10 -11.81
C GLY A 93 -3.37 -18.14 -12.52
N SER A 94 -4.43 -18.64 -11.87
CA SER A 94 -5.81 -18.56 -12.36
C SER A 94 -6.54 -17.38 -11.73
N ILE A 95 -7.55 -16.85 -12.41
CA ILE A 95 -8.40 -15.77 -11.87
C ILE A 95 -9.10 -16.26 -10.60
N LYS A 96 -8.96 -15.49 -9.54
CA LYS A 96 -9.65 -15.65 -8.26
C LYS A 96 -10.32 -14.34 -7.88
N THR A 97 -11.43 -14.43 -7.16
CA THR A 97 -12.12 -13.28 -6.59
C THR A 97 -11.58 -13.02 -5.19
N TYR A 98 -10.93 -11.89 -5.00
CA TYR A 98 -10.46 -11.42 -3.69
C TYR A 98 -11.42 -10.39 -3.14
N ASP A 99 -11.61 -10.40 -1.83
CA ASP A 99 -12.22 -9.29 -1.11
C ASP A 99 -11.24 -8.12 -1.04
N VAL A 100 -11.75 -6.90 -1.16
CA VAL A 100 -10.98 -5.68 -0.95
C VAL A 100 -11.27 -5.18 0.45
N VAL A 101 -10.27 -5.27 1.33
CA VAL A 101 -10.35 -4.86 2.73
C VAL A 101 -9.32 -3.78 3.06
N GLY A 102 -9.56 -3.05 4.16
CA GLY A 102 -8.53 -2.19 4.72
C GLY A 102 -7.37 -3.04 5.23
N VAL A 103 -6.14 -2.54 5.13
CA VAL A 103 -4.95 -3.31 5.54
C VAL A 103 -5.02 -3.73 7.00
N SER A 104 -5.54 -2.89 7.90
CA SER A 104 -5.75 -3.22 9.32
C SER A 104 -6.69 -4.41 9.56
N ASP A 105 -7.59 -4.68 8.63
CA ASP A 105 -8.62 -5.72 8.73
C ASP A 105 -8.19 -7.03 8.03
N ALA A 106 -7.08 -7.01 7.29
CA ALA A 106 -6.53 -8.19 6.64
C ALA A 106 -6.19 -9.25 7.71
N TYR A 107 -6.82 -10.41 7.59
CA TYR A 107 -6.63 -11.53 8.52
C TYR A 107 -5.54 -12.46 8.01
N ASN A 108 -4.59 -12.81 8.88
CA ASN A 108 -3.56 -13.79 8.60
C ASN A 108 -3.93 -15.12 9.28
N GLY A 109 -4.11 -16.17 8.47
CA GLY A 109 -4.58 -17.47 8.97
C GLY A 109 -3.59 -18.14 9.91
N LEU A 110 -2.28 -18.02 9.62
CA LEU A 110 -1.21 -18.63 10.40
C LEU A 110 -1.05 -17.99 11.77
N LEU A 111 -1.08 -16.65 11.81
CA LEU A 111 -0.97 -15.86 13.04
C LEU A 111 -2.28 -15.87 13.85
N ASN A 112 -3.39 -16.23 13.21
CA ASN A 112 -4.75 -16.20 13.78
C ASN A 112 -5.10 -14.80 14.34
N GLU A 113 -4.72 -13.76 13.61
CA GLU A 113 -4.97 -12.36 13.95
C GLU A 113 -5.22 -11.50 12.71
N SER A 114 -5.86 -10.34 12.91
CA SER A 114 -5.89 -9.27 11.92
C SER A 114 -4.64 -8.39 12.07
N MET A 115 -4.17 -7.83 10.96
CA MET A 115 -2.99 -6.95 10.89
C MET A 115 -2.99 -5.84 11.96
N GLY A 116 -4.16 -5.25 12.22
CA GLY A 116 -4.29 -4.15 13.17
C GLY A 116 -3.81 -2.80 12.63
N ILE A 117 -4.17 -1.73 13.37
CA ILE A 117 -3.95 -0.35 12.93
C ILE A 117 -2.46 0.01 12.88
N ASP A 118 -1.68 -0.43 13.87
CA ASP A 118 -0.28 -0.01 14.00
C ASP A 118 0.60 -0.62 12.89
N LYS A 119 0.50 -1.94 12.63
CA LYS A 119 1.16 -2.59 11.48
C LYS A 119 0.70 -1.98 10.16
N SER A 120 -0.62 -1.73 10.01
CA SER A 120 -1.16 -1.06 8.82
C SER A 120 -0.56 0.34 8.59
N ASN A 121 -0.34 1.13 9.65
CA ASN A 121 0.28 2.44 9.53
C ASN A 121 1.76 2.34 9.12
N TYR A 122 2.50 1.36 9.67
CA TYR A 122 3.88 1.12 9.25
C TYR A 122 3.98 0.66 7.79
N LEU A 123 3.09 -0.22 7.33
CA LEU A 123 3.04 -0.62 5.91
C LEU A 123 2.73 0.58 5.00
N SER A 124 1.79 1.43 5.39
CA SER A 124 1.45 2.66 4.68
C SER A 124 2.64 3.62 4.59
N GLU A 125 3.39 3.78 5.67
CA GLU A 125 4.58 4.65 5.71
C GLU A 125 5.75 4.06 4.91
N LEU A 126 6.01 2.76 5.05
CA LEU A 126 7.03 2.03 4.30
C LEU A 126 6.80 2.22 2.80
N TRP A 127 5.56 2.01 2.35
CA TRP A 127 5.18 2.22 0.96
C TRP A 127 5.33 3.68 0.54
N GLY A 128 4.79 4.62 1.32
CA GLY A 128 4.84 6.05 0.99
C GLY A 128 6.26 6.63 0.92
N ARG A 129 7.21 6.06 1.67
CA ARG A 129 8.63 6.48 1.68
C ARG A 129 9.47 5.80 0.62
N TYR A 130 9.28 4.50 0.40
CA TYR A 130 10.30 3.67 -0.26
C TYR A 130 9.84 2.92 -1.49
N TYR A 131 8.53 2.76 -1.72
CA TYR A 131 8.06 2.10 -2.93
C TYR A 131 8.46 2.90 -4.19
N ASP A 132 9.02 2.21 -5.18
CA ASP A 132 9.35 2.80 -6.48
C ASP A 132 8.50 2.11 -7.58
N PRO A 133 7.65 2.86 -8.30
CA PRO A 133 6.85 2.33 -9.40
C PRO A 133 7.67 1.69 -10.53
N SER A 134 8.97 2.00 -10.65
CA SER A 134 9.86 1.38 -11.64
C SER A 134 10.14 -0.11 -11.37
N TRP A 135 9.75 -0.62 -10.19
CA TRP A 135 9.80 -2.05 -9.87
C TRP A 135 8.65 -2.85 -10.50
N ALA A 136 7.62 -2.18 -11.03
CA ALA A 136 6.46 -2.82 -11.65
C ALA A 136 6.61 -2.99 -13.17
N GLY A 137 5.99 -4.04 -13.71
CA GLY A 137 5.95 -4.33 -15.16
C GLY A 137 6.67 -5.62 -15.53
N ASP A 138 6.97 -5.78 -16.83
CA ASP A 138 7.51 -7.03 -17.39
C ASP A 138 9.05 -7.03 -17.57
N GLY A 139 9.73 -5.98 -17.12
CA GLY A 139 11.19 -5.84 -17.20
C GLY A 139 11.74 -5.50 -18.60
N PRO A 140 13.08 -5.60 -18.79
CA PRO A 140 14.08 -6.08 -17.85
C PRO A 140 14.35 -5.08 -16.71
N PHE A 141 14.61 -5.60 -15.50
CA PHE A 141 15.00 -4.82 -14.34
C PHE A 141 16.53 -4.83 -14.16
N ILE A 142 17.08 -3.76 -13.60
CA ILE A 142 18.50 -3.72 -13.23
C ILE A 142 18.69 -4.31 -11.82
N PRO A 143 19.88 -4.84 -11.48
CA PRO A 143 20.09 -5.53 -10.19
C PRO A 143 19.73 -4.70 -8.95
N SER A 144 19.88 -3.37 -9.00
CA SER A 144 19.51 -2.49 -7.89
C SER A 144 18.00 -2.33 -7.72
N GLN A 145 17.20 -2.53 -8.77
CA GLN A 145 15.74 -2.58 -8.67
C GLN A 145 15.30 -3.90 -8.04
N ASP A 146 15.86 -5.03 -8.50
CA ASP A 146 15.57 -6.36 -7.95
C ASP A 146 15.89 -6.41 -6.46
N SER A 147 17.09 -5.98 -6.08
CA SER A 147 17.53 -5.96 -4.68
C SER A 147 16.70 -5.01 -3.80
N SER A 148 16.34 -3.81 -4.31
CA SER A 148 15.48 -2.88 -3.56
C SER A 148 14.06 -3.41 -3.39
N ALA A 149 13.48 -4.02 -4.43
CA ALA A 149 12.14 -4.59 -4.37
C ALA A 149 12.09 -5.80 -3.42
N ALA A 150 13.14 -6.61 -3.39
CA ALA A 150 13.27 -7.72 -2.46
C ALA A 150 13.45 -7.25 -1.01
N ALA A 151 14.29 -6.23 -0.77
CA ALA A 151 14.41 -5.59 0.55
C ALA A 151 13.07 -4.99 1.02
N PHE A 152 12.27 -4.44 0.10
CA PHE A 152 10.94 -3.92 0.40
C PHE A 152 9.99 -5.05 0.81
N ALA A 153 9.97 -6.17 0.06
CA ALA A 153 9.17 -7.33 0.41
C ALA A 153 9.58 -7.94 1.77
N ALA A 154 10.88 -8.00 2.07
CA ALA A 154 11.37 -8.42 3.38
C ALA A 154 10.86 -7.51 4.50
N ALA A 155 10.93 -6.18 4.32
CA ALA A 155 10.40 -5.22 5.30
C ALA A 155 8.87 -5.32 5.46
N VAL A 156 8.13 -5.64 4.39
CA VAL A 156 6.70 -5.94 4.49
C VAL A 156 6.47 -7.17 5.37
N TRP A 157 7.16 -8.28 5.12
CA TRP A 157 6.98 -9.51 5.91
C TRP A 157 7.40 -9.36 7.36
N GLU A 158 8.47 -8.64 7.64
CA GLU A 158 8.87 -8.28 9.00
C GLU A 158 7.73 -7.61 9.76
N ILE A 159 7.11 -6.56 9.19
CA ILE A 159 5.98 -5.87 9.85
C ILE A 159 4.78 -6.81 10.02
N VAL A 160 4.53 -7.69 9.07
CA VAL A 160 3.37 -8.60 9.11
C VAL A 160 3.54 -9.68 10.18
N TYR A 161 4.70 -10.35 10.20
CA TYR A 161 4.91 -11.58 10.96
C TYR A 161 5.50 -11.36 12.36
N GLU A 162 6.16 -10.24 12.60
CA GLU A 162 6.72 -9.93 13.92
C GLU A 162 5.71 -9.22 14.83
N ASP A 163 5.89 -9.38 16.13
CA ASP A 163 5.22 -8.53 17.11
C ASP A 163 5.61 -7.06 16.93
N LEU A 164 4.68 -6.14 17.22
CA LEU A 164 4.98 -4.71 17.19
C LEU A 164 6.09 -4.37 18.20
N PRO A 165 7.25 -3.90 17.76
CA PRO A 165 8.33 -3.59 18.68
C PRO A 165 8.03 -2.31 19.46
N VAL A 166 8.64 -2.16 20.64
CA VAL A 166 8.53 -0.93 21.45
C VAL A 166 9.02 0.30 20.70
N SER A 167 9.93 0.10 19.74
CA SER A 167 10.39 1.13 18.81
C SER A 167 10.73 0.51 17.45
N PRO A 168 10.73 1.28 16.35
CA PRO A 168 11.05 0.79 15.01
C PRO A 168 12.43 0.14 14.88
N PHE A 169 13.37 0.49 15.76
CA PHE A 169 14.69 -0.16 15.86
C PHE A 169 14.64 -1.62 16.33
N GLY A 170 13.48 -2.10 16.76
CA GLY A 170 13.30 -3.48 17.20
C GLY A 170 13.02 -4.46 16.06
N TYR A 171 12.69 -3.98 14.86
CA TYR A 171 12.59 -4.82 13.66
C TYR A 171 13.99 -5.20 13.16
N ASP A 172 14.16 -6.45 12.75
CA ASP A 172 15.39 -6.98 12.17
C ASP A 172 15.11 -8.19 11.28
N VAL A 173 15.12 -7.97 9.95
CA VAL A 173 14.83 -9.03 8.97
C VAL A 173 15.83 -10.19 8.99
N THR A 174 16.95 -10.08 9.72
CA THR A 174 17.99 -11.12 9.79
C THR A 174 17.84 -12.07 10.99
N ALA A 175 16.91 -11.77 11.89
CA ALA A 175 16.71 -12.54 13.11
C ALA A 175 15.23 -12.67 13.40
N ASP A 176 14.78 -13.91 13.63
CA ASP A 176 13.43 -14.16 14.10
C ASP A 176 13.25 -13.50 15.48
N GLY A 177 12.43 -12.44 15.51
CA GLY A 177 12.20 -11.60 16.67
C GLY A 177 11.13 -12.14 17.60
N THR A 178 10.32 -13.10 17.13
CA THR A 178 9.11 -13.56 17.82
C THR A 178 9.29 -15.00 18.34
N PRO A 179 9.23 -15.24 19.66
CA PRO A 179 9.33 -16.59 20.20
C PRO A 179 8.14 -17.48 19.81
N GLY A 180 8.29 -18.39 18.84
CA GLY A 180 7.27 -19.40 18.53
C GLY A 180 7.29 -19.94 17.10
N ILE A 181 6.12 -20.40 16.63
CA ILE A 181 5.85 -20.69 15.22
C ILE A 181 5.66 -19.40 14.37
N PRO A 182 5.08 -18.30 14.90
CA PRO A 182 5.10 -17.03 14.20
C PRO A 182 6.46 -16.35 14.37
N GLY A 183 6.94 -15.73 13.28
CA GLY A 183 8.26 -15.10 13.19
C GLY A 183 8.70 -14.94 11.73
N PHE A 184 9.67 -14.07 11.49
CA PHE A 184 10.26 -13.84 10.18
C PHE A 184 11.76 -13.56 10.27
N ALA A 185 12.50 -14.23 9.41
CA ALA A 185 13.86 -13.87 9.03
C ALA A 185 14.09 -14.24 7.57
N ILE A 186 15.05 -13.59 6.95
CA ILE A 186 15.38 -13.79 5.54
C ILE A 186 16.87 -13.65 5.29
N ASP A 187 17.39 -14.56 4.48
CA ASP A 187 18.75 -14.51 3.94
C ASP A 187 18.71 -14.17 2.44
N SER A 188 19.85 -13.74 1.90
CA SER A 188 20.03 -13.47 0.47
C SER A 188 19.21 -12.28 -0.08
N VAL A 189 18.88 -11.32 0.80
CA VAL A 189 18.39 -9.97 0.44
C VAL A 189 19.33 -8.88 0.96
N ASP A 190 19.17 -7.63 0.49
CA ASP A 190 19.84 -6.47 1.10
C ASP A 190 19.17 -6.10 2.44
N SER A 191 19.45 -6.91 3.47
CA SER A 191 18.90 -6.76 4.81
C SER A 191 19.33 -5.45 5.49
N ALA A 192 20.48 -4.89 5.11
CA ALA A 192 20.93 -3.60 5.61
C ALA A 192 20.00 -2.48 5.13
N VAL A 193 19.58 -2.51 3.87
CA VAL A 193 18.58 -1.57 3.33
C VAL A 193 17.22 -1.78 3.98
N ALA A 194 16.73 -3.02 4.07
CA ALA A 194 15.45 -3.32 4.71
C ALA A 194 15.39 -2.82 6.16
N ASN A 195 16.40 -3.17 6.98
CA ASN A 195 16.48 -2.74 8.38
C ASN A 195 16.64 -1.23 8.53
N ALA A 196 17.36 -0.57 7.62
CA ALA A 196 17.45 0.90 7.62
C ALA A 196 16.10 1.57 7.34
N TRP A 197 15.29 1.00 6.44
CA TRP A 197 13.92 1.49 6.18
C TRP A 197 13.01 1.26 7.38
N LEU A 198 13.01 0.06 7.94
CA LEU A 198 12.21 -0.30 9.12
C LEU A 198 12.53 0.60 10.33
N ALA A 199 13.82 0.80 10.62
CA ALA A 199 14.26 1.66 11.72
C ALA A 199 13.88 3.14 11.54
N SER A 200 13.51 3.56 10.34
CA SER A 200 13.13 4.94 10.02
C SER A 200 11.63 5.23 10.14
N LEU A 201 10.79 4.19 10.27
CA LEU A 201 9.33 4.33 10.31
C LEU A 201 8.90 4.91 11.65
N ASP A 202 8.36 6.12 11.69
CA ASP A 202 8.04 6.82 12.95
C ASP A 202 6.57 7.25 13.05
N GLY A 203 5.73 6.82 12.10
CA GLY A 203 4.33 7.18 11.99
C GLY A 203 4.09 8.61 11.48
N SER A 204 5.13 9.36 11.12
CA SER A 204 5.03 10.77 10.71
C SER A 204 5.46 11.05 9.26
N GLY A 205 5.98 10.04 8.57
CA GLY A 205 6.42 10.15 7.19
C GLY A 205 5.30 10.23 6.15
N PRO A 206 5.68 10.35 4.86
CA PRO A 206 4.76 10.13 3.75
C PRO A 206 4.05 8.78 3.87
N MET A 207 2.73 8.79 3.73
CA MET A 207 1.85 7.63 3.85
C MET A 207 1.20 7.37 2.49
N ALA A 208 1.10 6.10 2.09
CA ALA A 208 0.32 5.69 0.92
C ALA A 208 -1.06 5.16 1.36
N GLU A 209 -2.11 5.45 0.57
CA GLU A 209 -3.39 4.77 0.77
C GLU A 209 -3.26 3.33 0.25
N LEU A 210 -3.39 2.36 1.14
CA LEU A 210 -3.22 0.94 0.84
C LEU A 210 -4.52 0.15 1.08
N ALA A 211 -4.67 -0.93 0.34
CA ALA A 211 -5.68 -1.95 0.57
C ALA A 211 -5.04 -3.34 0.57
N ALA A 212 -5.74 -4.31 1.15
CA ALA A 212 -5.40 -5.71 1.01
C ALA A 212 -6.42 -6.42 0.11
N PHE A 213 -5.92 -7.25 -0.80
CA PHE A 213 -6.73 -8.21 -1.52
C PHE A 213 -6.63 -9.54 -0.80
N THR A 214 -7.75 -10.01 -0.24
CA THR A 214 -7.78 -11.22 0.58
C THR A 214 -8.60 -12.34 -0.03
N ASN A 215 -8.11 -13.58 0.01
CA ASN A 215 -8.83 -14.76 -0.45
C ASN A 215 -8.41 -15.99 0.35
N ASP A 216 -9.33 -16.61 1.07
CA ASP A 216 -9.04 -17.81 1.87
C ASP A 216 -8.46 -18.95 1.00
N GLY A 217 -7.26 -19.44 1.35
CA GLY A 217 -6.54 -20.48 0.63
C GLY A 217 -5.78 -20.01 -0.61
N ASN A 218 -5.54 -18.71 -0.77
CA ASN A 218 -4.68 -18.13 -1.81
C ASN A 218 -3.98 -16.87 -1.27
N GLN A 219 -2.71 -16.68 -1.68
CA GLN A 219 -1.89 -15.53 -1.33
C GLN A 219 -2.65 -14.20 -1.20
N ASN A 220 -2.62 -13.62 0.00
CA ASN A 220 -3.09 -12.25 0.22
C ASN A 220 -2.07 -11.22 -0.29
N TYR A 221 -2.56 -10.09 -0.80
CA TYR A 221 -1.74 -9.05 -1.43
C TYR A 221 -1.95 -7.66 -0.84
N LEU A 222 -0.86 -6.93 -0.62
CA LEU A 222 -0.83 -5.50 -0.33
C LEU A 222 -0.73 -4.70 -1.62
N VAL A 223 -1.62 -3.74 -1.82
CA VAL A 223 -1.68 -2.90 -3.03
C VAL A 223 -1.91 -1.44 -2.68
N ALA A 224 -1.34 -0.54 -3.49
CA ALA A 224 -1.68 0.87 -3.42
C ALA A 224 -3.06 1.14 -4.03
N VAL A 225 -3.89 1.90 -3.32
CA VAL A 225 -5.13 2.47 -3.85
C VAL A 225 -4.75 3.62 -4.79
N PRO A 226 -5.17 3.60 -6.06
CA PRO A 226 -4.87 4.69 -6.98
C PRO A 226 -5.47 5.99 -6.46
N GLU A 227 -4.66 7.05 -6.35
CA GLU A 227 -5.18 8.35 -5.95
C GLU A 227 -6.30 8.76 -6.92
N PRO A 228 -7.50 9.13 -6.42
CA PRO A 228 -8.51 9.75 -7.26
C PRO A 228 -7.86 10.93 -7.97
N THR A 229 -8.16 11.15 -9.25
CA THR A 229 -7.54 12.10 -10.20
C THR A 229 -7.70 13.59 -9.81
N THR A 230 -7.50 13.92 -8.55
CA THR A 230 -7.68 15.21 -7.89
C THR A 230 -6.58 16.18 -8.28
N MET A 231 -5.51 15.73 -8.94
CA MET A 231 -4.57 16.62 -9.64
C MET A 231 -5.25 17.49 -10.70
N LEU A 232 -6.43 17.10 -11.22
CA LEU A 232 -7.21 17.94 -12.15
C LEU A 232 -7.79 19.21 -11.48
N LEU A 233 -8.08 19.18 -10.17
CA LEU A 233 -8.68 20.31 -9.44
C LEU A 233 -7.68 21.45 -9.17
N LEU A 234 -6.39 21.15 -9.04
CA LEU A 234 -5.33 22.18 -8.99
C LEU A 234 -5.16 22.87 -10.35
N GLY A 235 -5.35 22.15 -11.46
CA GLY A 235 -5.34 22.72 -12.81
C GLY A 235 -6.50 23.71 -13.06
N VAL A 236 -7.71 23.37 -12.62
CA VAL A 236 -8.90 24.24 -12.79
C VAL A 236 -8.81 25.49 -11.89
N GLY A 237 -8.30 25.35 -10.67
CA GLY A 237 -8.05 26.49 -9.78
C GLY A 237 -7.03 27.49 -10.34
N GLY A 238 -5.96 26.99 -10.96
CA GLY A 238 -4.94 27.81 -11.63
C GLY A 238 -5.48 28.56 -12.84
N VAL A 239 -6.28 27.89 -13.69
CA VAL A 239 -6.89 28.51 -14.88
C VAL A 239 -7.91 29.59 -14.49
N LEU A 240 -8.78 29.33 -13.51
CA LEU A 240 -9.74 30.33 -13.02
C LEU A 240 -9.04 31.52 -12.34
N GLY A 241 -7.94 31.30 -11.63
CA GLY A 241 -7.10 32.36 -11.05
C GLY A 241 -6.42 33.24 -12.09
N ALA A 242 -5.87 32.64 -13.16
CA ALA A 242 -5.23 33.34 -14.26
C ALA A 242 -6.24 34.17 -15.09
N MET A 243 -7.44 33.63 -15.33
CA MET A 243 -8.52 34.35 -16.03
C MET A 243 -9.06 35.54 -15.23
N ARG A 244 -9.04 35.47 -13.88
CA ARG A 244 -9.43 36.59 -13.01
C ARG A 244 -8.41 37.73 -13.01
N ARG A 245 -7.12 37.45 -13.15
CA ARG A 245 -6.07 38.49 -13.26
C ARG A 245 -6.16 39.25 -14.59
N LYS A 246 -6.46 38.57 -15.69
CA LYS A 246 -6.60 39.21 -17.01
C LYS A 246 -7.76 40.22 -17.12
N LYS A 247 -8.80 40.10 -16.29
CA LYS A 247 -9.94 41.04 -16.27
C LYS A 247 -9.73 42.29 -15.40
N ARG A 248 -8.61 42.41 -14.69
CA ARG A 248 -8.30 43.56 -13.82
C ARG A 248 -7.33 44.57 -14.44
N THR A 249 -6.78 44.27 -15.62
CA THR A 249 -5.83 45.11 -16.36
C THR A 249 -6.41 45.68 -17.66
N ALA A 250 -7.74 45.73 -17.78
CA ALA A 250 -8.44 46.45 -18.84
C ALA A 250 -9.32 47.55 -18.23
#